data_AF-A0A6L5FP85-F1
#
_entry.id   AF-A0A6L5FP85-F1
#
_cell.length_a   1.000
_cell.length_b   1.000
_cell.length_c   1.000
_cell.angle_alpha   90.00
_cell.angle_beta   90.00
_cell.angle_gamma   90.00
#
_symmetry.space_group_name_H-M   'P 1'
#
loop_
_entity.id
_entity.type
_entity.pdbx_description
1 polymer ?
#
loop_
_entity_poly.entity_id
_entity_poly.type
_entity_poly.pdbx_seq_one_letter_code
_entity_poly.pdbx_strand_id
1 'polypeptide(L)'
;MTRMAYVLALVPLLLAAPAAMAADAKQMEANKKVVIDFYDKAINKKDFDAAKVHFGPKYIQHNPRAADGPEGLRAFIGFLKSKFPQYQSTFKRVFADGDYVIVHVHNIPEPGHRGRAIIDIFRLENGKIVEHWDVAQDIPEKALNNNGMF
;
A
#
# COMPACT_ATOMS: atom_id res chain seq x y z
N MET A 1 58.88 35.93 12.60
CA MET A 1 57.49 36.06 13.11
C MET A 1 56.68 36.52 11.91
N THR A 2 55.64 35.86 11.38
CA THR A 2 54.57 35.09 12.02
C THR A 2 53.84 34.25 10.95
N ARG A 3 53.67 32.94 11.25
CA ARG A 3 52.62 31.95 10.94
C ARG A 3 51.52 32.17 9.85
N MET A 4 51.29 31.05 9.13
CA MET A 4 50.00 30.37 8.77
C MET A 4 49.00 31.15 7.88
N ALA A 5 48.18 30.52 7.02
CA ALA A 5 47.53 29.22 7.12
C ALA A 5 47.17 28.62 5.75
N TYR A 6 47.18 27.27 5.69
CA TYR A 6 46.46 26.48 4.70
C TYR A 6 44.95 26.66 4.89
N VAL A 7 44.20 26.79 3.80
CA VAL A 7 42.80 26.32 3.74
C VAL A 7 42.66 25.50 2.47
N LEU A 8 42.75 24.18 2.61
CA LEU A 8 42.23 23.24 1.62
C LEU A 8 40.70 23.35 1.66
N ALA A 9 40.11 23.90 0.61
CA ALA A 9 38.68 23.75 0.37
C ALA A 9 38.46 22.39 -0.31
N LEU A 10 38.14 21.36 0.47
CA LEU A 10 37.59 20.11 -0.04
C LEU A 10 36.07 20.20 0.00
N VAL A 11 35.45 20.39 -1.16
CA VAL A 11 34.01 20.14 -1.34
C VAL A 11 33.85 19.15 -2.49
N PRO A 12 33.59 17.87 -2.19
CA PRO A 12 32.92 17.03 -3.17
C PRO A 12 31.72 16.34 -2.50
N LEU A 13 30.53 16.96 -2.59
CA LEU A 13 29.29 16.33 -2.10
C LEU A 13 28.10 16.42 -3.07
N LEU A 14 28.34 16.60 -4.38
CA LEU A 14 27.25 16.79 -5.35
C LEU A 14 26.95 15.59 -6.27
N LEU A 15 27.72 14.50 -6.23
CA LEU A 15 27.49 13.35 -7.13
C LEU A 15 26.62 12.23 -6.54
N ALA A 16 26.39 12.19 -5.22
CA ALA A 16 25.67 11.08 -4.58
C ALA A 16 24.14 11.23 -4.60
N ALA A 17 23.60 12.45 -4.65
CA ALA A 17 22.16 12.71 -4.49
C ALA A 17 21.27 12.17 -5.64
N PRO A 18 21.65 12.29 -6.93
CA PRO A 18 20.77 11.84 -8.02
C PRO A 18 20.61 10.30 -8.09
N ALA A 19 21.67 9.55 -7.78
CA ALA A 19 21.64 8.09 -7.82
C ALA A 19 20.80 7.50 -6.68
N ALA A 20 20.88 8.08 -5.47
CA ALA A 20 20.05 7.69 -4.34
C ALA A 20 18.55 7.95 -4.62
N MET A 21 18.20 9.15 -5.11
CA MET A 21 16.83 9.48 -5.49
C MET A 21 16.27 8.56 -6.58
N ALA A 22 17.09 8.16 -7.56
CA ALA A 22 16.68 7.23 -8.60
C ALA A 22 16.51 5.79 -8.07
N ALA A 23 17.35 5.36 -7.13
CA ALA A 23 17.20 4.07 -6.45
C ALA A 23 15.91 4.01 -5.63
N ASP A 24 15.60 5.09 -4.90
CA ASP A 24 14.36 5.22 -4.12
C ASP A 24 13.13 5.19 -5.03
N ALA A 25 13.16 5.92 -6.15
CA ALA A 25 12.09 5.89 -7.14
C ALA A 25 11.86 4.48 -7.70
N LYS A 26 12.93 3.75 -8.03
CA LYS A 26 12.83 2.37 -8.51
C LYS A 26 12.27 1.42 -7.45
N GLN A 27 12.68 1.56 -6.20
CA GLN A 27 12.16 0.79 -5.06
C GLN A 27 10.68 1.07 -4.85
N MET A 28 10.27 2.33 -4.81
CA MET A 28 8.87 2.74 -4.68
C MET A 28 8.00 2.18 -5.81
N GLU A 29 8.48 2.22 -7.06
CA GLU A 29 7.79 1.63 -8.21
C GLU A 29 7.69 0.09 -8.12
N ALA A 30 8.66 -0.58 -7.51
CA ALA A 30 8.60 -2.01 -7.26
C ALA A 30 7.61 -2.34 -6.13
N ASN A 31 7.63 -1.57 -5.04
CA ASN A 31 6.72 -1.72 -3.91
C ASN A 31 5.25 -1.54 -4.35
N LYS A 32 4.95 -0.55 -5.20
CA LYS A 32 3.61 -0.39 -5.77
C LYS A 32 3.16 -1.63 -6.53
N LYS A 33 4.03 -2.24 -7.35
CA LYS A 33 3.70 -3.45 -8.11
C LYS A 33 3.41 -4.64 -7.19
N VAL A 34 4.21 -4.81 -6.13
CA VAL A 34 3.98 -5.83 -5.10
C VAL A 34 2.60 -5.67 -4.48
N VAL A 35 2.26 -4.46 -4.04
CA VAL A 35 0.96 -4.19 -3.40
C VAL A 35 -0.21 -4.39 -4.36
N ILE A 36 -0.10 -3.90 -5.61
CA ILE A 36 -1.15 -4.08 -6.62
C ILE A 36 -1.41 -5.57 -6.88
N ASP A 37 -0.37 -6.36 -7.10
CA ASP A 37 -0.51 -7.79 -7.38
C ASP A 37 -0.99 -8.57 -6.14
N PHE A 38 -0.51 -8.22 -4.95
CA PHE A 38 -1.04 -8.73 -3.69
C PHE A 38 -2.55 -8.48 -3.57
N TYR A 39 -2.98 -7.24 -3.77
CA TYR A 39 -4.37 -6.84 -3.61
C TYR A 39 -5.28 -7.58 -4.60
N ASP A 40 -4.88 -7.67 -5.87
CA ASP A 40 -5.65 -8.39 -6.87
C ASP A 40 -5.80 -9.89 -6.52
N LYS A 41 -4.70 -10.54 -6.10
CA LYS A 41 -4.72 -11.94 -5.69
C LYS A 41 -5.54 -12.17 -4.43
N ALA A 42 -5.34 -11.35 -3.40
CA ALA A 42 -5.99 -11.51 -2.11
C ALA A 42 -7.49 -11.17 -2.17
N ILE A 43 -7.82 -10.02 -2.75
CA ILE A 43 -9.15 -9.42 -2.62
C ILE A 43 -10.02 -9.76 -3.83
N ASN A 44 -9.53 -9.55 -5.05
CA ASN A 44 -10.34 -9.72 -6.25
C ASN A 44 -10.46 -11.19 -6.66
N LYS A 45 -9.34 -11.93 -6.61
CA LYS A 45 -9.27 -13.36 -6.94
C LYS A 45 -9.57 -14.27 -5.74
N LYS A 46 -9.56 -13.73 -4.52
CA LYS A 46 -9.76 -14.47 -3.26
C LYS A 46 -8.85 -15.70 -3.14
N ASP A 47 -7.59 -15.51 -3.51
CA ASP A 47 -6.55 -16.54 -3.49
C ASP A 47 -5.45 -16.18 -2.49
N PHE A 48 -5.57 -16.73 -1.28
CA PHE A 48 -4.59 -16.51 -0.22
C PHE A 48 -3.22 -17.11 -0.59
N ASP A 49 -3.17 -18.27 -1.22
CA ASP A 49 -1.90 -18.95 -1.50
C ASP A 49 -1.11 -18.23 -2.59
N ALA A 50 -1.79 -17.62 -3.56
CA ALA A 50 -1.16 -16.73 -4.52
C ALA A 50 -0.73 -15.40 -3.88
N ALA A 51 -1.52 -14.86 -2.93
CA ALA A 51 -1.23 -13.57 -2.30
C ALA A 51 -0.09 -13.66 -1.27
N LYS A 52 0.01 -14.75 -0.49
CA LYS A 52 0.95 -14.89 0.62
C LYS A 52 2.42 -14.81 0.20
N VAL A 53 2.71 -15.02 -1.08
CA VAL A 53 4.06 -14.88 -1.65
C VAL A 53 4.61 -13.46 -1.50
N HIS A 54 3.74 -12.47 -1.27
CA HIS A 54 4.12 -11.07 -1.06
C HIS A 54 4.40 -10.71 0.40
N PHE A 55 4.15 -11.61 1.35
CA PHE A 55 4.42 -11.35 2.76
C PHE A 55 5.88 -11.51 3.13
N GLY A 56 6.28 -10.70 4.12
CA GLY A 56 7.51 -10.89 4.86
C GLY A 56 7.33 -11.95 5.95
N PRO A 57 8.30 -12.07 6.87
CA PRO A 57 8.20 -13.01 7.98
C PRO A 57 7.09 -12.68 8.99
N LYS A 58 6.51 -11.47 8.90
CA LYS A 58 5.44 -10.95 9.75
C LYS A 58 4.37 -10.27 8.88
N TYR A 59 3.16 -10.16 9.40
CA TYR A 59 2.08 -9.34 8.86
C TYR A 59 1.27 -8.77 10.03
N ILE A 60 1.45 -7.48 10.30
CA ILE A 60 0.77 -6.78 11.39
C ILE A 60 -0.47 -6.07 10.82
N GLN A 61 -1.64 -6.32 11.37
CA GLN A 61 -2.93 -5.78 10.94
C GLN A 61 -3.47 -4.79 11.97
N HIS A 62 -3.70 -3.55 11.53
CA HIS A 62 -4.21 -2.49 12.41
C HIS A 62 -5.71 -2.24 12.27
N ASN A 63 -6.39 -2.79 11.24
CA ASN A 63 -7.83 -2.65 11.14
C ASN A 63 -8.51 -3.36 12.35
N PRO A 64 -9.23 -2.63 13.22
CA PRO A 64 -9.83 -3.19 14.43
C PRO A 64 -10.97 -4.18 14.16
N ARG A 65 -11.38 -4.33 12.90
CA ARG A 65 -12.41 -5.28 12.44
C ARG A 65 -11.82 -6.55 11.82
N ALA A 66 -10.50 -6.64 11.68
CA ALA A 66 -9.81 -7.80 11.15
C ALA A 66 -8.97 -8.48 12.23
N ALA A 67 -8.87 -9.80 12.17
CA ALA A 67 -7.92 -10.53 12.99
C ALA A 67 -6.49 -10.29 12.49
N ASP A 68 -5.53 -10.30 13.42
CA ASP A 68 -4.12 -10.07 13.13
C ASP A 68 -3.44 -11.27 12.45
N GLY A 69 -2.29 -11.04 11.82
CA GLY A 69 -1.43 -12.05 11.24
C GLY A 69 -1.90 -12.62 9.90
N PRO A 70 -1.07 -13.45 9.25
CA PRO A 70 -1.40 -14.09 7.97
C PRO A 70 -2.67 -14.97 8.05
N GLU A 71 -2.91 -15.63 9.18
CA GLU A 71 -4.09 -16.46 9.36
C GLU A 71 -5.38 -15.63 9.51
N GLY A 72 -5.30 -14.45 10.11
CA GLY A 72 -6.40 -13.48 10.12
C GLY A 72 -6.78 -13.03 8.71
N LEU A 73 -5.80 -12.76 7.86
CA LEU A 73 -6.05 -12.48 6.45
C LEU A 73 -6.63 -13.70 5.70
N ARG A 74 -6.11 -14.91 5.94
CA ARG A 74 -6.66 -16.13 5.32
C ARG A 74 -8.14 -16.28 5.64
N ALA A 75 -8.52 -16.06 6.90
CA ALA A 75 -9.91 -16.10 7.33
C ALA A 75 -10.76 -15.02 6.63
N PHE A 76 -10.24 -13.80 6.50
CA PHE A 76 -10.92 -12.72 5.78
C PHE A 76 -11.13 -13.04 4.29
N ILE A 77 -10.11 -13.56 3.61
CA ILE A 77 -10.23 -13.98 2.20
C ILE A 77 -11.25 -15.12 2.05
N GLY A 78 -11.25 -16.09 2.96
CA GLY A 78 -12.25 -17.16 3.00
C GLY A 78 -13.67 -16.63 3.18
N PHE A 79 -13.84 -15.63 4.05
CA PHE A 79 -15.11 -14.92 4.23
C PHE A 79 -15.57 -14.23 2.95
N LEU A 80 -14.69 -13.46 2.28
CA LEU A 80 -15.01 -12.82 1.00
C LEU A 80 -15.42 -13.87 -0.05
N LYS A 81 -14.66 -14.96 -0.16
CA LYS A 81 -14.95 -16.04 -1.12
C LYS A 81 -16.32 -16.68 -0.89
N SER A 82 -16.72 -16.85 0.37
CA SER A 82 -18.00 -17.48 0.74
C SER A 82 -19.20 -16.54 0.67
N LYS A 83 -19.06 -15.30 1.14
CA LYS A 83 -20.18 -14.37 1.35
C LYS A 83 -20.31 -13.33 0.26
N PHE A 84 -19.19 -12.92 -0.35
CA PHE A 84 -19.15 -11.88 -1.35
C PHE A 84 -18.33 -12.34 -2.57
N PRO A 85 -18.75 -13.38 -3.30
CA PRO A 85 -17.98 -13.93 -4.41
C PRO A 85 -17.72 -12.89 -5.52
N GLN A 86 -18.62 -11.91 -5.65
CA GLN A 86 -18.53 -10.81 -6.61
C GLN A 86 -17.91 -9.53 -6.04
N TYR A 87 -17.35 -9.59 -4.82
CA TYR A 87 -16.60 -8.49 -4.23
C TYR A 87 -15.49 -8.03 -5.17
N GLN A 88 -15.44 -6.73 -5.44
CA GLN A 88 -14.47 -6.12 -6.33
C GLN A 88 -13.88 -4.85 -5.75
N SER A 89 -12.59 -4.67 -5.95
CA SER A 89 -11.86 -3.47 -5.56
C SER A 89 -11.07 -2.94 -6.74
N THR A 90 -11.29 -1.67 -7.05
CA THR A 90 -10.63 -0.95 -8.14
C THR A 90 -9.79 0.20 -7.59
N PHE A 91 -8.52 0.24 -7.97
CA PHE A 91 -7.64 1.37 -7.62
C PHE A 91 -8.08 2.63 -8.38
N LYS A 92 -8.19 3.74 -7.65
CA LYS A 92 -8.34 5.09 -8.23
C LYS A 92 -7.01 5.81 -8.33
N ARG A 93 -6.09 5.50 -7.42
CA ARG A 93 -4.70 5.99 -7.38
C ARG A 93 -3.87 5.16 -6.42
N VAL A 94 -2.57 5.13 -6.68
CA VAL A 94 -1.55 4.38 -5.92
C VAL A 94 -0.36 5.30 -5.74
N PHE A 95 0.05 5.51 -4.50
CA PHE A 95 1.19 6.33 -4.12
C PHE A 95 2.22 5.46 -3.40
N ALA A 96 3.48 5.89 -3.42
CA ALA A 96 4.52 5.31 -2.59
C ALA A 96 5.40 6.42 -2.02
N ASP A 97 5.85 6.21 -0.79
CA ASP A 97 6.75 7.08 -0.06
C ASP A 97 7.70 6.21 0.78
N GLY A 98 8.94 6.11 0.32
CA GLY A 98 9.92 5.14 0.83
C GLY A 98 9.37 3.71 0.81
N ASP A 99 9.22 3.14 2.01
CA ASP A 99 8.74 1.77 2.23
C ASP A 99 7.21 1.66 2.37
N TYR A 100 6.49 2.77 2.25
CA TYR A 100 5.03 2.80 2.32
C TYR A 100 4.42 2.84 0.92
N VAL A 101 3.29 2.14 0.78
CA VAL A 101 2.40 2.24 -0.38
C VAL A 101 1.01 2.58 0.12
N ILE A 102 0.43 3.65 -0.41
CA ILE A 102 -0.93 4.09 -0.10
C ILE A 102 -1.80 3.90 -1.33
N VAL A 103 -2.94 3.23 -1.17
CA VAL A 103 -3.90 3.01 -2.25
C VAL A 103 -5.24 3.61 -1.90
N HIS A 104 -5.82 4.34 -2.86
CA HIS A 104 -7.21 4.81 -2.77
C HIS A 104 -8.08 3.92 -3.64
N VAL A 105 -8.98 3.18 -3.00
CA VAL A 105 -9.72 2.08 -3.59
C VAL A 105 -11.20 2.38 -3.58
N HIS A 106 -11.87 2.10 -4.70
CA HIS A 106 -13.32 1.93 -4.74
C HIS A 106 -13.64 0.46 -4.61
N ASN A 107 -14.21 0.10 -3.46
CA ASN A 107 -14.68 -1.24 -3.19
C ASN A 107 -16.18 -1.37 -3.45
N ILE A 108 -16.60 -2.42 -4.15
CA ILE A 108 -17.99 -2.80 -4.38
C ILE A 108 -18.18 -4.23 -3.85
N PRO A 109 -18.95 -4.44 -2.76
CA PRO A 109 -19.14 -5.76 -2.20
C PRO A 109 -19.99 -6.69 -3.09
N GLU A 110 -21.00 -6.13 -3.77
CA GLU A 110 -21.92 -6.83 -4.67
C GLU A 110 -22.38 -5.89 -5.80
N PRO A 111 -22.81 -6.41 -6.97
CA PRO A 111 -23.31 -5.56 -8.05
C PRO A 111 -24.50 -4.70 -7.62
N GLY A 112 -24.53 -3.45 -8.11
CA GLY A 112 -25.57 -2.48 -7.75
C GLY A 112 -25.31 -1.75 -6.43
N HIS A 113 -24.34 -2.19 -5.61
CA HIS A 113 -23.97 -1.47 -4.40
C HIS A 113 -23.10 -0.23 -4.74
N ARG A 114 -23.36 0.90 -4.07
CA ARG A 114 -22.53 2.11 -4.21
C ARG A 114 -21.08 1.85 -3.83
N GLY A 115 -20.89 1.04 -2.79
CA GLY A 115 -19.59 0.62 -2.31
C GLY A 115 -18.97 1.56 -1.28
N ARG A 116 -17.66 1.43 -1.09
CA ARG A 116 -16.86 2.14 -0.09
C ARG A 116 -15.65 2.79 -0.75
N ALA A 117 -15.26 3.95 -0.26
CA ALA A 117 -13.97 4.56 -0.51
C ALA A 117 -13.02 4.14 0.61
N ILE A 118 -11.90 3.52 0.25
CA ILE A 118 -10.93 2.95 1.19
C ILE A 118 -9.56 3.58 0.93
N ILE A 119 -8.90 4.01 1.99
CA ILE A 119 -7.45 4.26 1.99
C ILE A 119 -6.82 3.08 2.72
N ASP A 120 -6.09 2.25 1.98
CA ASP A 120 -5.24 1.21 2.55
C ASP A 120 -3.79 1.69 2.51
N ILE A 121 -3.06 1.49 3.60
CA ILE A 121 -1.64 1.81 3.75
C ILE A 121 -0.91 0.51 4.04
N PHE A 122 0.11 0.22 3.25
CA PHE A 122 0.98 -0.93 3.42
C PHE A 122 2.39 -0.46 3.71
N ARG A 123 3.05 -1.09 4.67
CA ARG A 123 4.51 -0.95 4.84
C ARG A 123 5.20 -2.21 4.36
N LEU A 124 6.30 -2.02 3.65
CA LEU A 124 7.11 -3.10 3.13
C LEU A 124 8.50 -3.12 3.78
N GLU A 125 9.07 -4.30 3.90
CA GLU A 125 10.48 -4.52 4.25
C GLU A 125 11.06 -5.45 3.19
N ASN A 126 12.17 -5.07 2.54
CA ASN A 126 12.82 -5.88 1.50
C ASN A 126 11.86 -6.32 0.37
N GLY A 127 10.97 -5.41 -0.07
CA GLY A 127 9.97 -5.68 -1.11
C GLY A 127 8.86 -6.65 -0.70
N LYS A 128 8.67 -6.87 0.61
CA LYS A 128 7.62 -7.72 1.16
C LYS A 128 6.70 -6.95 2.09
N ILE A 129 5.40 -7.18 2.00
CA ILE A 129 4.40 -6.56 2.87
C ILE A 129 4.56 -7.13 4.28
N VAL A 130 4.67 -6.25 5.27
CA VAL A 130 4.84 -6.64 6.67
C VAL A 130 3.82 -6.03 7.62
N GLU A 131 3.08 -5.03 7.16
CA GLU A 131 2.15 -4.28 8.01
C GLU A 131 1.10 -3.55 7.17
N HIS A 132 -0.11 -3.42 7.72
CA HIS A 132 -1.28 -2.89 7.03
C HIS A 132 -2.18 -2.05 7.95
N TRP A 133 -2.66 -0.92 7.43
CA TRP A 133 -3.71 -0.09 8.02
C TRP A 133 -4.76 0.20 6.97
N ASP A 134 -6.01 0.42 7.40
CA ASP A 134 -7.03 0.98 6.53
C ASP A 134 -7.97 1.95 7.25
N VAL A 135 -8.59 2.80 6.45
CA VAL A 135 -9.83 3.50 6.80
C VAL A 135 -10.77 3.38 5.62
N ALA A 136 -12.02 3.02 5.91
CA ALA A 136 -13.04 2.79 4.90
C ALA A 136 -14.33 3.55 5.23
N GLN A 137 -14.80 4.34 4.27
CA GLN A 137 -16.03 5.12 4.35
C GLN A 137 -17.01 4.68 3.28
N ASP A 138 -18.28 4.50 3.66
CA ASP A 138 -19.34 4.17 2.71
C ASP A 138 -19.61 5.37 1.80
N ILE A 139 -19.80 5.11 0.50
CA ILE A 139 -20.06 6.19 -0.46
C ILE A 139 -21.50 6.67 -0.22
N PRO A 140 -21.71 7.92 0.23
CA PRO A 140 -23.00 8.35 0.76
C PRO A 140 -24.03 8.50 -0.35
N GLU A 141 -25.29 8.11 -0.12
CA GLU A 141 -26.36 8.29 -1.11
C GLU A 141 -26.55 9.78 -1.47
N LYS A 142 -26.43 10.66 -0.48
CA LYS A 142 -26.54 12.11 -0.61
C LYS A 142 -25.21 12.76 -0.22
N ALA A 143 -24.71 13.65 -1.05
CA ALA A 143 -23.53 14.45 -0.78
C ALA A 143 -23.87 15.94 -0.88
N LEU A 144 -23.19 16.77 -0.08
CA LEU A 144 -23.31 18.23 -0.16
C LEU A 144 -22.57 18.80 -1.39
N ASN A 145 -21.65 18.03 -1.98
CA ASN A 145 -20.89 18.39 -3.17
C ASN A 145 -21.23 17.46 -4.34
N ASN A 146 -20.82 17.86 -5.55
CA ASN A 146 -21.00 17.09 -6.78
C ASN A 146 -19.71 16.41 -7.28
N ASN A 147 -18.63 16.45 -6.51
CA ASN A 147 -17.31 15.97 -6.93
C ASN A 147 -17.14 14.46 -6.75
N GLY A 148 -17.97 13.84 -5.90
CA GLY A 148 -17.84 12.43 -5.53
C GLY A 148 -16.70 12.19 -4.52
N MET A 149 -16.45 10.90 -4.25
CA MET A 149 -15.43 10.47 -3.28
C MET A 149 -14.06 10.19 -3.91
N PHE A 150 -13.93 10.24 -5.24
CA PHE A 150 -12.72 9.80 -5.96
C PHE A 150 -12.24 10.82 -6.98
#